data_AF-A0A1F3YDJ9-F1
#
_entry.id   AF-A0A1F3YDJ9-F1
#
_cell.length_a   1.000
_cell.length_b   1.000
_cell.length_c   1.000
_cell.angle_alpha   90.00
_cell.angle_beta   90.00
_cell.angle_gamma   90.00
#
_symmetry.space_group_name_H-M   'P 1'
#
loop_
_entity.id
_entity.type
_entity.pdbx_description
1 polymer ?
#
loop_
_entity_poly.entity_id
_entity_poly.type
_entity_poly.pdbx_seq_one_letter_code
_entity_poly.pdbx_strand_id
1 'polypeptide(L)'
;MPQMPPYPCLDLTTVQNPTRDLPSSLTPDEVTLWTRDRKRALVLCRAQEILRRESLHPGGIDPGWVEASWMRMEGIKETDEKIAAIYEGTNLNQMPPQILLGALMQESMMADLGISSDGGNYSCGIAQLNVLEWCLWAEHADQDIKNQIGWPARRAGMCSAPLLSTKLVEPFFKYGLAHLNGVPAYKMKPKHLEGIRLADVIGSFPAGSSKDQKLRFEIVQSFVKNCSSYRFSIPAKAHVLKAIFDHEIPSAFHDVQTYTSGGFERPCRIQSTTNAYPLHSGWLLADAIYNAGPRIVDVVAHYRKLDRAAASNPTTWTEFYPQDLVSALYWGGKYNRKTDRLDSIDLDGNPFSMTWFKSCIVQRHVARVVQYVTLPGYDLVRSLEDKNGCAKSTFDSEGHLIKSSVPLERQRSSGQISAGSR
;
A
#
# COMPACT_ATOMS: atom_id res chain seq x y z
N MET A 1 15.47 3.51 3.26
CA MET A 1 14.41 3.90 4.23
C MET A 1 14.52 5.38 4.58
N PRO A 2 13.42 6.01 5.03
CA PRO A 2 13.46 7.34 5.63
C PRO A 2 14.41 7.32 6.84
N GLN A 3 15.30 8.29 6.91
CA GLN A 3 16.22 8.48 8.04
C GLN A 3 16.40 9.97 8.27
N MET A 4 16.74 10.35 9.50
CA MET A 4 17.18 11.71 9.75
C MET A 4 18.44 12.01 8.92
N PRO A 5 18.48 13.16 8.22
CA PRO A 5 19.68 13.53 7.49
C PRO A 5 20.84 13.75 8.48
N PRO A 6 22.09 13.37 8.11
CA PRO A 6 23.27 13.57 8.96
C PRO A 6 23.74 15.03 9.00
N TYR A 7 22.92 15.97 8.56
CA TYR A 7 23.22 17.39 8.49
C TYR A 7 21.99 18.21 8.94
N PRO A 8 22.19 19.45 9.42
CA PRO A 8 21.10 20.32 9.81
C PRO A 8 20.10 20.54 8.69
N CYS A 9 18.84 20.74 9.07
CA CYS A 9 17.81 21.10 8.11
C CYS A 9 18.03 22.48 7.51
N LEU A 10 17.66 22.65 6.24
CA LEU A 10 17.56 23.96 5.62
C LEU A 10 16.54 24.80 6.41
N ASP A 11 16.92 26.01 6.78
CA ASP A 11 16.01 26.94 7.43
C ASP A 11 14.94 27.41 6.44
N LEU A 12 13.68 27.07 6.73
CA LEU A 12 12.51 27.41 5.94
C LEU A 12 11.57 28.37 6.70
N THR A 13 12.03 28.96 7.81
CA THR A 13 11.19 29.82 8.64
C THR A 13 10.77 31.12 7.93
N THR A 14 11.62 31.63 7.04
CA THR A 14 11.41 32.90 6.33
C THR A 14 10.65 32.77 5.01
N VAL A 15 10.47 31.54 4.49
CA VAL A 15 9.78 31.37 3.20
C VAL A 15 8.26 31.49 3.36
N GLN A 16 7.59 32.00 2.34
CA GLN A 16 6.12 32.14 2.38
C GLN A 16 5.44 30.77 2.36
N ASN A 17 5.82 29.91 1.42
CA ASN A 17 5.26 28.56 1.27
C ASN A 17 6.31 27.47 1.48
N PRO A 18 6.37 26.83 2.67
CA PRO A 18 7.36 25.81 2.98
C PRO A 18 7.17 24.53 2.15
N THR A 19 6.06 24.34 1.45
CA THR A 19 5.85 23.14 0.62
C THR A 19 6.68 23.15 -0.67
N ARG A 20 7.07 24.33 -1.16
CA ARG A 20 7.69 24.49 -2.49
C ARG A 20 8.81 25.53 -2.56
N ASP A 21 8.74 26.58 -1.76
CA ASP A 21 9.69 27.69 -1.83
C ASP A 21 11.05 27.28 -1.24
N LEU A 22 12.07 28.07 -1.58
CA LEU A 22 13.42 28.02 -1.02
C LEU A 22 13.80 29.42 -0.53
N PRO A 23 14.67 29.55 0.47
CA PRO A 23 15.17 30.84 0.90
C PRO A 23 15.82 31.59 -0.27
N SER A 24 15.48 32.86 -0.44
CA SER A 24 16.03 33.70 -1.51
C SER A 24 17.53 33.99 -1.35
N SER A 25 18.09 33.73 -0.17
CA SER A 25 19.52 33.87 0.13
C SER A 25 20.39 32.73 -0.40
N LEU A 26 19.81 31.63 -0.89
CA LEU A 26 20.58 30.50 -1.42
C LEU A 26 21.24 30.86 -2.76
N THR A 27 22.50 30.49 -2.90
CA THR A 27 23.23 30.50 -4.18
C THR A 27 22.67 29.43 -5.15
N PRO A 28 22.91 29.55 -6.47
CA PRO A 28 22.50 28.53 -7.43
C PRO A 28 23.04 27.12 -7.13
N ASP A 29 24.25 27.03 -6.58
CA ASP A 29 24.87 25.77 -6.18
C ASP A 29 24.15 25.15 -4.97
N GLU A 30 23.75 25.97 -3.99
CA GLU A 30 22.96 25.50 -2.85
C GLU A 30 21.54 25.08 -3.25
N VAL A 31 20.92 25.81 -4.19
CA VAL A 31 19.63 25.39 -4.77
C VAL A 31 19.77 24.02 -5.41
N THR A 32 20.82 23.80 -6.21
CA THR A 32 21.09 22.51 -6.84
C THR A 32 21.34 21.42 -5.79
N LEU A 33 22.15 21.72 -4.77
CA LEU A 33 22.44 20.82 -3.66
C LEU A 33 21.15 20.36 -2.97
N TRP A 34 20.24 21.28 -2.64
CA TRP A 34 19.00 20.93 -1.92
C TRP A 34 17.93 20.29 -2.80
N THR A 35 17.82 20.67 -4.08
CA THR A 35 16.76 20.18 -4.97
C THR A 35 17.13 18.88 -5.70
N ARG A 36 18.43 18.56 -5.81
CA ARG A 36 18.93 17.33 -6.44
C ARG A 36 19.55 16.40 -5.41
N ASP A 37 20.67 16.79 -4.82
CA ASP A 37 21.54 15.87 -4.06
C ASP A 37 20.99 15.59 -2.66
N ARG A 38 20.35 16.58 -2.04
CA ARG A 38 19.70 16.51 -0.72
C ARG A 38 18.18 16.54 -0.80
N LYS A 39 17.59 16.22 -1.96
CA LYS A 39 16.14 16.27 -2.20
C LYS A 39 15.32 15.54 -1.13
N ARG A 40 15.77 14.35 -0.70
CA ARG A 40 15.09 13.57 0.36
C ARG A 40 15.14 14.27 1.72
N ALA A 41 16.25 14.91 2.05
CA ALA A 41 16.38 15.68 3.28
C ALA A 41 15.55 16.97 3.24
N LEU A 42 15.53 17.68 2.10
CA LEU A 42 14.66 18.85 1.91
C LEU A 42 13.20 18.50 2.21
N VAL A 43 12.71 17.35 1.74
CA VAL A 43 11.35 16.88 2.04
C VAL A 43 11.07 16.72 3.53
N LEU A 44 12.06 16.25 4.32
CA LEU A 44 11.94 16.16 5.78
C LEU A 44 11.97 17.54 6.43
N CYS A 45 12.83 18.45 5.98
CA CYS A 45 12.89 19.81 6.52
C CYS A 45 11.59 20.58 6.27
N ARG A 46 11.00 20.39 5.08
CA ARG A 46 9.65 20.91 4.78
C ARG A 46 8.60 20.34 5.72
N ALA A 47 8.64 19.04 5.99
CA ALA A 47 7.71 18.39 6.92
C ALA A 47 7.84 18.95 8.35
N GLN A 48 9.08 19.14 8.84
CA GLN A 48 9.33 19.75 10.14
C GLN A 48 8.77 21.18 10.22
N GLU A 49 9.02 22.00 9.21
CA GLU A 49 8.54 23.38 9.19
C GLU A 49 7.01 23.47 9.09
N ILE A 50 6.38 22.60 8.28
CA ILE A 50 4.92 22.48 8.19
C ILE A 50 4.33 22.18 9.57
N LEU A 51 4.85 21.16 10.27
CA LEU A 51 4.34 20.78 11.58
C LEU A 51 4.61 21.86 12.64
N ARG A 52 5.74 22.57 12.57
CA ARG A 52 6.03 23.71 13.45
C ARG A 52 5.00 24.82 13.24
N ARG A 53 4.73 25.21 12.00
CA ARG A 53 3.72 26.25 11.68
C ARG A 53 2.33 25.84 12.12
N GLU A 54 1.93 24.61 11.83
CA GLU A 54 0.63 24.08 12.26
C GLU A 54 0.51 24.04 13.80
N SER A 55 1.60 23.77 14.53
CA SER A 55 1.58 23.82 16.00
C SER A 55 1.42 25.24 16.57
N LEU A 56 1.88 26.27 15.85
CA LEU A 56 1.77 27.66 16.27
C LEU A 56 0.44 28.29 15.83
N HIS A 57 -0.05 27.92 14.65
CA HIS A 57 -1.28 28.43 14.05
C HIS A 57 -2.07 27.27 13.42
N PRO A 58 -2.83 26.50 14.21
CA PRO A 58 -3.62 25.38 13.72
C PRO A 58 -4.61 25.77 12.62
N GLY A 59 -4.73 24.95 11.59
CA GLY A 59 -5.60 25.19 10.43
C GLY A 59 -5.04 26.17 9.40
N GLY A 60 -3.82 26.67 9.59
CA GLY A 60 -3.14 27.58 8.65
C GLY A 60 -2.54 26.87 7.44
N ILE A 61 -2.43 25.54 7.47
CA ILE A 61 -1.90 24.72 6.39
C ILE A 61 -2.97 23.71 5.95
N ASP A 62 -3.02 23.43 4.64
CA ASP A 62 -3.88 22.40 4.09
C ASP A 62 -3.72 21.06 4.84
N PRO A 63 -4.82 20.43 5.29
CA PRO A 63 -4.76 19.22 6.11
C PRO A 63 -3.99 18.06 5.47
N GLY A 64 -4.02 17.92 4.14
CA GLY A 64 -3.30 16.87 3.44
C GLY A 64 -1.78 17.04 3.54
N TRP A 65 -1.29 18.28 3.51
CA TRP A 65 0.12 18.57 3.74
C TRP A 65 0.52 18.34 5.20
N VAL A 66 -0.35 18.64 6.16
CA VAL A 66 -0.11 18.38 7.59
C VAL A 66 -0.01 16.87 7.85
N GLU A 67 -0.96 16.10 7.35
CA GLU A 67 -0.97 14.64 7.50
C GLU A 67 0.27 14.00 6.87
N ALA A 68 0.57 14.31 5.60
CA ALA A 68 1.75 13.77 4.93
C ALA A 68 3.06 14.18 5.62
N SER A 69 3.12 15.38 6.20
CA SER A 69 4.30 15.83 6.97
C SER A 69 4.43 15.07 8.29
N TRP A 70 3.33 14.85 9.00
CA TRP A 70 3.32 14.02 10.21
C TRP A 70 3.75 12.59 9.90
N MET A 71 3.21 11.98 8.85
CA MET A 71 3.57 10.62 8.43
C MET A 71 5.06 10.50 8.15
N ARG A 72 5.67 11.46 7.44
CA ARG A 72 7.12 11.47 7.20
C ARG A 72 7.93 11.52 8.49
N MET A 73 7.49 12.34 9.45
CA MET A 73 8.17 12.50 10.73
C MET A 73 7.98 11.29 11.67
N GLU A 74 6.84 10.60 11.60
CA GLU A 74 6.67 9.32 12.29
C GLU A 74 7.40 8.18 11.59
N GLY A 75 7.49 8.21 10.26
CA GLY A 75 8.15 7.19 9.46
C GLY A 75 9.63 7.03 9.74
N ILE A 76 10.30 8.09 10.20
CA ILE A 76 11.72 8.07 10.60
C ILE A 76 11.94 7.60 12.05
N LYS A 77 10.90 7.51 12.88
CA LYS A 77 11.03 6.99 14.25
C LYS A 77 11.19 5.49 14.22
N GLU A 78 11.98 4.97 15.17
CA GLU A 78 12.22 3.54 15.35
C GLU A 78 12.65 2.87 14.03
N THR A 79 13.45 3.60 13.24
CA THR A 79 13.82 3.16 11.89
C THR A 79 14.50 1.80 11.97
N ASP A 80 15.43 1.62 12.91
CA ASP A 80 16.23 0.40 13.03
C ASP A 80 15.38 -0.81 13.44
N GLU A 81 14.42 -0.62 14.33
CA GLU A 81 13.45 -1.64 14.74
C GLU A 81 12.50 -1.99 13.60
N LYS A 82 12.04 -1.00 12.82
CA LYS A 82 11.25 -1.23 11.61
C LYS A 82 12.06 -1.97 10.53
N ILE A 83 13.36 -1.66 10.37
CA ILE A 83 14.25 -2.41 9.49
C ILE A 83 14.29 -3.87 9.94
N ALA A 84 14.56 -4.12 11.22
CA ALA A 84 14.64 -5.47 11.76
C ALA A 84 13.36 -6.26 11.50
N ALA A 85 12.19 -5.66 11.78
CA ALA A 85 10.88 -6.27 11.52
C ALA A 85 10.64 -6.56 10.03
N ILE A 86 11.09 -5.70 9.11
CA ILE A 86 11.02 -5.97 7.66
C ILE A 86 11.84 -7.22 7.34
N TYR A 87 13.10 -7.29 7.78
CA TYR A 87 13.97 -8.43 7.45
C TYR A 87 13.46 -9.73 8.07
N GLU A 88 13.00 -9.69 9.31
CA GLU A 88 12.37 -10.82 9.98
C GLU A 88 11.15 -11.33 9.19
N GLY A 89 10.20 -10.44 8.89
CA GLY A 89 9.01 -10.78 8.11
C GLY A 89 9.37 -11.31 6.72
N THR A 90 10.35 -10.72 6.06
CA THR A 90 10.75 -11.13 4.70
C THR A 90 11.49 -12.45 4.67
N ASN A 91 12.35 -12.72 5.65
CA ASN A 91 13.07 -13.98 5.77
C ASN A 91 12.12 -15.12 6.11
N LEU A 92 11.18 -14.92 7.06
CA LEU A 92 10.17 -15.92 7.41
C LEU A 92 9.31 -16.31 6.21
N ASN A 93 8.97 -15.33 5.36
CA ASN A 93 8.10 -15.54 4.19
C ASN A 93 8.87 -15.75 2.88
N GLN A 94 10.21 -15.85 2.91
CA GLN A 94 11.07 -16.02 1.73
C GLN A 94 10.83 -14.97 0.62
N MET A 95 10.40 -13.75 0.99
CA MET A 95 10.12 -12.68 0.05
C MET A 95 11.26 -11.65 0.01
N PRO A 96 11.40 -10.84 -1.05
CA PRO A 96 12.41 -9.79 -1.08
C PRO A 96 12.04 -8.60 -0.17
N PRO A 97 12.98 -8.07 0.63
CA PRO A 97 12.72 -6.93 1.53
C PRO A 97 12.33 -5.64 0.81
N GLN A 98 12.72 -5.47 -0.46
CA GLN A 98 12.40 -4.31 -1.27
C GLN A 98 10.91 -4.23 -1.60
N ILE A 99 10.24 -5.37 -1.78
CA ILE A 99 8.79 -5.42 -2.03
C ILE A 99 8.05 -4.95 -0.79
N LEU A 100 8.37 -5.52 0.37
CA LEU A 100 7.73 -5.14 1.63
C LEU A 100 8.02 -3.68 1.98
N LEU A 101 9.27 -3.24 1.89
CA LEU A 101 9.64 -1.86 2.15
C LEU A 101 8.91 -0.88 1.23
N GLY A 102 8.89 -1.16 -0.08
CA GLY A 102 8.22 -0.29 -1.05
C GLY A 102 6.72 -0.21 -0.79
N ALA A 103 6.08 -1.33 -0.46
CA ALA A 103 4.67 -1.37 -0.07
C ALA A 103 4.41 -0.51 1.18
N LEU A 104 5.14 -0.73 2.28
CA LEU A 104 4.98 0.06 3.52
C LEU A 104 5.23 1.57 3.31
N MET A 105 6.21 1.91 2.48
CA MET A 105 6.48 3.30 2.10
C MET A 105 5.31 3.93 1.34
N GLN A 106 4.67 3.17 0.46
CA GLN A 106 3.56 3.63 -0.35
C GLN A 106 2.24 3.68 0.42
N GLU A 107 2.02 2.78 1.37
CA GLU A 107 0.83 2.74 2.24
C GLU A 107 0.83 3.88 3.27
N SER A 108 1.96 4.08 3.96
CA SER A 108 1.99 4.97 5.13
C SER A 108 3.24 5.83 5.26
N MET A 109 4.15 5.82 4.28
CA MET A 109 5.50 6.40 4.44
C MET A 109 6.21 5.90 5.70
N MET A 110 5.97 4.64 6.09
CA MET A 110 6.46 4.00 7.32
C MET A 110 5.86 4.52 8.64
N ALA A 111 4.78 5.30 8.59
CA ALA A 111 4.10 5.82 9.77
C ALA A 111 3.12 4.79 10.37
N ASP A 112 3.06 4.73 11.69
CA ASP A 112 2.05 3.94 12.42
C ASP A 112 0.72 4.67 12.49
N LEU A 113 -0.04 4.57 11.39
CA LEU A 113 -1.35 5.18 11.23
C LEU A 113 -2.40 4.55 12.16
N GLY A 114 -3.40 5.36 12.51
CA GLY A 114 -4.64 4.89 13.09
C GLY A 114 -5.50 4.10 12.11
N ILE A 115 -6.74 3.81 12.52
CA ILE A 115 -7.72 3.17 11.64
C ILE A 115 -8.20 4.21 10.61
N SER A 116 -8.17 3.84 9.34
CA SER A 116 -8.71 4.59 8.20
C SER A 116 -9.92 3.85 7.63
N SER A 117 -10.81 4.58 6.94
CA SER A 117 -12.02 4.02 6.31
C SER A 117 -12.02 4.35 4.82
N ASP A 118 -12.19 3.34 3.97
CA ASP A 118 -12.38 3.47 2.52
C ASP A 118 -13.59 2.65 2.07
N GLY A 119 -14.76 3.30 1.95
CA GLY A 119 -15.95 2.67 1.35
C GLY A 119 -16.46 1.39 2.03
N GLY A 120 -16.21 1.22 3.34
CA GLY A 120 -16.58 0.02 4.10
C GLY A 120 -15.44 -1.00 4.28
N ASN A 121 -14.24 -0.70 3.79
CA ASN A 121 -13.00 -1.32 4.25
C ASN A 121 -12.35 -0.46 5.34
N TYR A 122 -11.80 -1.09 6.36
CA TYR A 122 -11.13 -0.41 7.48
C TYR A 122 -9.70 -0.93 7.60
N SER A 123 -8.74 -0.05 7.37
CA SER A 123 -7.31 -0.36 7.32
C SER A 123 -6.57 0.31 8.48
N CYS A 124 -5.46 -0.26 8.93
CA CYS A 124 -4.76 0.25 10.11
C CYS A 124 -3.23 0.08 10.03
N GLY A 125 -2.52 1.01 10.68
CA GLY A 125 -1.09 0.92 10.93
C GLY A 125 -0.20 1.16 9.72
N ILE A 126 1.08 0.86 9.91
CA ILE A 126 2.13 1.02 8.90
C ILE A 126 1.86 0.23 7.61
N ALA A 127 1.12 -0.87 7.72
CA ALA A 127 0.81 -1.75 6.61
C ALA A 127 -0.57 -1.53 5.98
N GLN A 128 -1.40 -0.65 6.56
CA GLN A 128 -2.80 -0.44 6.18
C GLN A 128 -3.59 -1.76 6.07
N LEU A 129 -3.37 -2.66 7.04
CA LEU A 129 -4.04 -3.97 7.09
C LEU A 129 -5.49 -3.83 7.49
N ASN A 130 -6.36 -4.63 6.91
CA ASN A 130 -7.73 -4.82 7.39
C ASN A 130 -7.84 -6.03 8.34
N VAL A 131 -9.00 -6.20 8.97
CA VAL A 131 -9.22 -7.27 9.97
C VAL A 131 -9.15 -8.69 9.38
N LEU A 132 -9.47 -8.89 8.11
CA LEU A 132 -9.38 -10.20 7.46
C LEU A 132 -7.91 -10.58 7.29
N GLU A 133 -7.10 -9.65 6.79
CA GLU A 133 -5.65 -9.80 6.63
C GLU A 133 -4.96 -10.04 7.96
N TRP A 134 -5.33 -9.27 8.99
CA TRP A 134 -4.86 -9.49 10.36
C TRP A 134 -5.20 -10.90 10.86
N CYS A 135 -6.43 -11.34 10.64
CA CYS A 135 -6.90 -12.65 11.08
C CYS A 135 -6.10 -13.78 10.42
N LEU A 136 -5.92 -13.72 9.09
CA LEU A 136 -5.18 -14.73 8.33
C LEU A 136 -3.74 -14.86 8.84
N TRP A 137 -3.05 -13.75 9.11
CA TRP A 137 -1.73 -13.78 9.72
C TRP A 137 -1.77 -14.34 11.16
N ALA A 138 -2.67 -13.82 12.00
CA ALA A 138 -2.74 -14.19 13.40
C ALA A 138 -3.06 -15.68 13.60
N GLU A 139 -3.80 -16.34 12.70
CA GLU A 139 -4.01 -17.79 12.72
C GLU A 139 -2.71 -18.59 12.58
N HIS A 140 -1.75 -18.08 11.81
CA HIS A 140 -0.46 -18.71 11.53
C HIS A 140 0.67 -18.25 12.46
N ALA A 141 0.45 -17.19 13.23
CA ALA A 141 1.42 -16.71 14.21
C ALA A 141 1.67 -17.75 15.33
N ASP A 142 2.87 -17.72 15.88
CA ASP A 142 3.25 -18.57 17.02
C ASP A 142 2.43 -18.24 18.27
N GLN A 143 2.38 -19.19 19.21
CA GLN A 143 1.54 -19.06 20.40
C GLN A 143 1.92 -17.85 21.28
N ASP A 144 3.20 -17.50 21.36
CA ASP A 144 3.66 -16.33 22.11
C ASP A 144 3.15 -15.02 21.51
N ILE A 145 3.16 -14.91 20.17
CA ILE A 145 2.59 -13.76 19.46
C ILE A 145 1.07 -13.73 19.65
N LYS A 146 0.39 -14.87 19.51
CA LYS A 146 -1.05 -15.00 19.78
C LYS A 146 -1.41 -14.51 21.18
N ASN A 147 -0.64 -14.89 22.18
CA ASN A 147 -0.83 -14.44 23.56
C ASN A 147 -0.63 -12.92 23.68
N GLN A 148 0.42 -12.36 23.07
CA GLN A 148 0.71 -10.92 23.10
C GLN A 148 -0.40 -10.07 22.47
N ILE A 149 -0.94 -10.50 21.32
CA ILE A 149 -1.99 -9.76 20.61
C ILE A 149 -3.40 -10.05 21.13
N GLY A 150 -3.54 -10.88 22.17
CA GLY A 150 -4.83 -11.30 22.72
C GLY A 150 -5.68 -12.07 21.72
N TRP A 151 -5.07 -12.95 20.92
CA TRP A 151 -5.74 -13.76 19.91
C TRP A 151 -6.69 -14.79 20.55
N PRO A 152 -7.94 -14.94 20.08
CA PRO A 152 -8.86 -15.94 20.62
C PRO A 152 -8.42 -17.38 20.32
N ALA A 153 -9.00 -18.32 21.05
CA ALA A 153 -8.77 -19.75 20.83
C ALA A 153 -9.18 -20.16 19.41
N ARG A 154 -8.31 -20.93 18.73
CA ARG A 154 -8.51 -21.32 17.33
C ARG A 154 -9.81 -22.09 17.13
N ARG A 155 -10.53 -21.73 16.07
CA ARG A 155 -11.71 -22.41 15.55
C ARG A 155 -11.61 -22.41 14.03
N ALA A 156 -11.89 -23.55 13.39
CA ALA A 156 -11.86 -23.65 11.93
C ALA A 156 -12.79 -22.60 11.29
N GLY A 157 -12.30 -21.93 10.24
CA GLY A 157 -13.07 -20.95 9.45
C GLY A 157 -13.30 -19.61 10.14
N MET A 158 -12.50 -19.24 11.15
CA MET A 158 -12.69 -17.96 11.85
C MET A 158 -12.30 -16.72 11.02
N CYS A 159 -11.39 -16.88 10.06
CA CYS A 159 -10.92 -15.80 9.19
C CYS A 159 -11.64 -15.71 7.84
N SER A 160 -12.80 -16.35 7.69
CA SER A 160 -13.57 -16.35 6.45
C SER A 160 -14.96 -15.76 6.63
N ALA A 161 -15.53 -15.28 5.52
CA ALA A 161 -16.95 -14.99 5.45
C ALA A 161 -17.79 -16.27 5.70
N PRO A 162 -19.01 -16.16 6.25
CA PRO A 162 -19.68 -14.93 6.68
C PRO A 162 -19.35 -14.52 8.12
N LEU A 163 -18.44 -15.21 8.81
CA LEU A 163 -18.12 -14.88 10.20
C LEU A 163 -17.43 -13.52 10.29
N LEU A 164 -16.37 -13.33 9.51
CA LEU A 164 -15.56 -12.12 9.52
C LEU A 164 -15.81 -11.28 8.26
N SER A 165 -15.84 -9.96 8.44
CA SER A 165 -15.98 -8.97 7.39
C SER A 165 -15.22 -7.71 7.82
N THR A 166 -14.66 -6.98 6.87
CA THR A 166 -13.97 -5.70 7.12
C THR A 166 -14.85 -4.69 7.85
N LYS A 167 -16.17 -4.73 7.60
CA LYS A 167 -17.16 -3.83 8.21
C LYS A 167 -17.33 -4.02 9.72
N LEU A 168 -16.89 -5.14 10.29
CA LEU A 168 -16.97 -5.36 11.75
C LEU A 168 -16.13 -4.36 12.56
N VAL A 169 -15.18 -3.67 11.92
CA VAL A 169 -14.35 -2.63 12.55
C VAL A 169 -15.10 -1.29 12.65
N GLU A 170 -16.14 -1.05 11.84
CA GLU A 170 -16.89 0.21 11.80
C GLU A 170 -17.31 0.76 13.18
N PRO A 171 -17.98 -0.03 14.06
CA PRO A 171 -18.39 0.50 15.37
C PRO A 171 -17.21 0.88 16.25
N PHE A 172 -16.06 0.19 16.15
CA PHE A 172 -14.84 0.54 16.87
C PHE A 172 -14.23 1.83 16.33
N PHE A 173 -14.19 1.99 15.01
CA PHE A 173 -13.72 3.22 14.38
C PHE A 173 -14.57 4.42 14.80
N LYS A 174 -15.91 4.30 14.76
CA LYS A 174 -16.84 5.34 15.21
C LYS A 174 -16.64 5.69 16.68
N TYR A 175 -16.46 4.69 17.55
CA TYR A 175 -16.11 4.91 18.94
C TYR A 175 -14.81 5.71 19.05
N GLY A 176 -13.76 5.29 18.35
CA GLY A 176 -12.45 5.95 18.35
C GLY A 176 -12.56 7.42 17.94
N LEU A 177 -13.28 7.73 16.86
CA LEU A 177 -13.51 9.09 16.40
C LEU A 177 -14.13 9.99 17.49
N ALA A 178 -15.08 9.46 18.26
CA ALA A 178 -15.72 10.20 19.36
C ALA A 178 -14.77 10.45 20.55
N HIS A 179 -13.66 9.72 20.66
CA HIS A 179 -12.70 9.80 21.77
C HIS A 179 -11.35 10.40 21.37
N LEU A 180 -11.26 11.01 20.19
CA LEU A 180 -10.02 11.62 19.71
C LEU A 180 -9.63 12.90 20.45
N ASN A 181 -10.58 13.62 21.07
CA ASN A 181 -10.31 14.84 21.85
C ASN A 181 -9.44 15.87 21.09
N GLY A 182 -9.76 16.15 19.83
CA GLY A 182 -9.03 17.09 18.96
C GLY A 182 -7.82 16.48 18.22
N VAL A 183 -7.51 15.20 18.46
CA VAL A 183 -6.49 14.47 17.69
C VAL A 183 -7.03 14.11 16.30
N PRO A 184 -6.27 14.32 15.20
CA PRO A 184 -6.70 13.86 13.88
C PRO A 184 -6.85 12.33 13.79
N ALA A 185 -7.79 11.85 12.97
CA ALA A 185 -8.11 10.42 12.85
C ALA A 185 -6.92 9.54 12.46
N TYR A 186 -6.05 10.01 11.55
CA TYR A 186 -4.83 9.30 11.15
C TYR A 186 -3.83 9.10 12.30
N LYS A 187 -3.97 9.84 13.41
CA LYS A 187 -3.21 9.67 14.66
C LYS A 187 -3.96 8.87 15.72
N MET A 188 -5.06 8.19 15.39
CA MET A 188 -5.78 7.32 16.32
C MET A 188 -4.82 6.24 16.86
N LYS A 189 -4.84 6.02 18.18
CA LYS A 189 -4.00 5.05 18.88
C LYS A 189 -4.88 4.12 19.73
N PRO A 190 -4.36 2.97 20.21
CA PRO A 190 -5.12 2.01 21.00
C PRO A 190 -5.85 2.63 22.20
N LYS A 191 -5.26 3.63 22.86
CA LYS A 191 -5.86 4.37 23.97
C LYS A 191 -7.21 5.03 23.65
N HIS A 192 -7.48 5.38 22.38
CA HIS A 192 -8.77 5.96 21.97
C HIS A 192 -9.84 4.89 21.75
N LEU A 193 -9.47 3.61 21.84
CA LEU A 193 -10.33 2.43 21.61
C LEU A 193 -10.45 1.57 22.87
N GLU A 194 -9.89 2.04 23.99
CA GLU A 194 -9.99 1.38 25.28
C GLU A 194 -11.42 1.42 25.82
N GLY A 195 -11.80 0.40 26.59
CA GLY A 195 -13.11 0.35 27.25
C GLY A 195 -14.29 -0.11 26.41
N ILE A 196 -14.13 -0.34 25.10
CA ILE A 196 -15.19 -0.90 24.24
C ILE A 196 -15.54 -2.32 24.71
N ARG A 197 -16.81 -2.56 25.05
CA ARG A 197 -17.35 -3.89 25.44
C ARG A 197 -18.18 -4.48 24.31
N LEU A 198 -18.39 -5.80 24.35
CA LEU A 198 -19.22 -6.50 23.36
C LEU A 198 -20.63 -5.89 23.25
N ALA A 199 -21.24 -5.55 24.39
CA ALA A 199 -22.58 -4.94 24.43
C ALA A 199 -22.66 -3.60 23.67
N ASP A 200 -21.54 -2.88 23.55
CA ASP A 200 -21.50 -1.57 22.90
C ASP A 200 -21.47 -1.69 21.36
N VAL A 201 -21.11 -2.86 20.81
CA VAL A 201 -20.89 -3.05 19.36
C VAL A 201 -21.69 -4.19 18.73
N ILE A 202 -22.21 -5.13 19.53
CA ILE A 202 -22.88 -6.34 19.05
C ILE A 202 -24.10 -6.04 18.16
N GLY A 203 -24.82 -4.95 18.43
CA GLY A 203 -25.98 -4.53 17.62
C GLY A 203 -25.61 -4.08 16.21
N SER A 204 -24.33 -3.79 15.94
CA SER A 204 -23.81 -3.43 14.61
C SER A 204 -23.20 -4.63 13.88
N PHE A 205 -23.04 -5.78 14.54
CA PHE A 205 -22.53 -7.00 13.90
C PHE A 205 -23.67 -7.72 13.16
N PRO A 206 -23.37 -8.49 12.09
CA PRO A 206 -24.36 -9.38 11.49
C PRO A 206 -24.94 -10.32 12.53
N ALA A 207 -26.24 -10.64 12.45
CA ALA A 207 -26.86 -11.60 13.37
C ALA A 207 -26.10 -12.94 13.39
N GLY A 208 -26.07 -13.61 14.54
CA GLY A 208 -25.29 -14.82 14.75
C GLY A 208 -25.41 -15.34 16.17
N SER A 209 -24.86 -16.53 16.42
CA SER A 209 -24.88 -17.13 17.76
C SER A 209 -24.05 -16.30 18.75
N SER A 210 -24.33 -16.40 20.06
CA SER A 210 -23.53 -15.72 21.08
C SER A 210 -22.04 -16.06 21.00
N LYS A 211 -21.71 -17.30 20.57
CA LYS A 211 -20.33 -17.73 20.34
C LYS A 211 -19.69 -16.98 19.16
N ASP A 212 -20.42 -16.81 18.06
CA ASP A 212 -19.91 -16.10 16.89
C ASP A 212 -19.74 -14.61 17.17
N GLN A 213 -20.67 -13.99 17.91
CA GLN A 213 -20.55 -12.58 18.28
C GLN A 213 -19.37 -12.32 19.22
N LYS A 214 -19.18 -13.19 20.21
CA LYS A 214 -18.01 -13.15 21.09
C LYS A 214 -16.72 -13.29 20.28
N LEU A 215 -16.68 -14.24 19.36
CA LEU A 215 -15.49 -14.48 18.55
C LEU A 215 -15.15 -13.29 17.62
N ARG A 216 -16.16 -12.73 16.94
CA ARG A 216 -15.99 -11.51 16.13
C ARG A 216 -15.41 -10.37 16.96
N PHE A 217 -15.94 -10.17 18.16
CA PHE A 217 -15.48 -9.13 19.08
C PHE A 217 -14.03 -9.36 19.51
N GLU A 218 -13.66 -10.58 19.87
CA GLU A 218 -12.28 -10.92 20.26
C GLU A 218 -11.29 -10.70 19.11
N ILE A 219 -11.64 -11.11 17.88
CA ILE A 219 -10.80 -10.88 16.69
C ILE A 219 -10.63 -9.37 16.42
N VAL A 220 -11.74 -8.60 16.42
CA VAL A 220 -11.67 -7.16 16.18
C VAL A 220 -10.93 -6.45 17.31
N GLN A 221 -11.10 -6.86 18.58
CA GLN A 221 -10.32 -6.33 19.70
C GLN A 221 -8.82 -6.60 19.53
N SER A 222 -8.43 -7.82 19.13
CA SER A 222 -7.03 -8.14 18.85
C SER A 222 -6.48 -7.23 17.76
N PHE A 223 -7.23 -7.04 16.68
CA PHE A 223 -6.85 -6.14 15.59
C PHE A 223 -6.70 -4.69 16.05
N VAL A 224 -7.75 -4.06 16.59
CA VAL A 224 -7.72 -2.61 16.87
C VAL A 224 -6.76 -2.20 17.99
N LYS A 225 -6.40 -3.12 18.89
CA LYS A 225 -5.40 -2.87 19.95
C LYS A 225 -3.97 -2.92 19.43
N ASN A 226 -3.72 -3.65 18.34
CA ASN A 226 -2.36 -4.01 17.92
C ASN A 226 -2.01 -3.58 16.50
N CYS A 227 -2.99 -3.28 15.64
CA CYS A 227 -2.76 -2.99 14.23
C CYS A 227 -1.93 -1.73 13.97
N SER A 228 -1.87 -0.79 14.92
CA SER A 228 -0.99 0.38 14.83
C SER A 228 0.44 0.12 15.31
N SER A 229 0.80 -1.12 15.66
CA SER A 229 2.15 -1.50 16.09
C SER A 229 2.91 -2.10 14.91
N TYR A 230 4.00 -1.45 14.48
CA TYR A 230 4.85 -1.97 13.41
C TYR A 230 5.36 -3.39 13.70
N ARG A 231 5.54 -3.75 14.98
CA ARG A 231 6.04 -5.06 15.42
C ARG A 231 5.16 -6.22 14.95
N PHE A 232 3.86 -5.99 14.79
CA PHE A 232 2.91 -7.01 14.33
C PHE A 232 2.46 -6.75 12.90
N SER A 233 2.26 -5.48 12.53
CA SER A 233 1.73 -5.12 11.22
C SER A 233 2.72 -5.36 10.08
N ILE A 234 4.04 -5.22 10.31
CA ILE A 234 5.03 -5.52 9.28
C ILE A 234 5.07 -7.04 8.97
N PRO A 235 5.22 -7.95 9.97
CA PRO A 235 5.13 -9.39 9.72
C PRO A 235 3.80 -9.82 9.10
N ALA A 236 2.68 -9.22 9.53
CA ALA A 236 1.36 -9.52 8.98
C ALA A 236 1.26 -9.16 7.48
N LYS A 237 1.76 -7.99 7.07
CA LYS A 237 1.82 -7.60 5.65
C LYS A 237 2.68 -8.56 4.83
N ALA A 238 3.83 -8.96 5.36
CA ALA A 238 4.71 -9.91 4.70
C ALA A 238 3.99 -11.25 4.45
N HIS A 239 3.28 -11.77 5.45
CA HIS A 239 2.49 -12.99 5.34
C HIS A 239 1.38 -12.88 4.29
N VAL A 240 0.63 -11.78 4.29
CA VAL A 240 -0.45 -11.58 3.32
C VAL A 240 0.09 -11.49 1.89
N LEU A 241 1.18 -10.74 1.68
CA LEU A 241 1.82 -10.66 0.36
C LEU A 241 2.34 -12.03 -0.11
N LYS A 242 2.88 -12.84 0.81
CA LYS A 242 3.27 -14.22 0.50
C LYS A 242 2.08 -15.09 0.12
N ALA A 243 0.99 -15.03 0.87
CA ALA A 243 -0.22 -15.80 0.57
C ALA A 243 -0.79 -15.42 -0.82
N ILE A 244 -0.83 -14.12 -1.14
CA ILE A 244 -1.24 -13.64 -2.48
C ILE A 244 -0.27 -14.17 -3.54
N PHE A 245 1.03 -14.07 -3.29
CA PHE A 245 2.05 -14.58 -4.21
C PHE A 245 1.86 -16.07 -4.50
N ASP A 246 1.61 -16.88 -3.47
CA ASP A 246 1.49 -18.32 -3.62
C ASP A 246 0.19 -18.78 -4.28
N HIS A 247 -0.91 -18.06 -4.05
CA HIS A 247 -2.24 -18.51 -4.43
C HIS A 247 -2.84 -17.77 -5.63
N GLU A 248 -2.49 -16.51 -5.84
CA GLU A 248 -3.11 -15.66 -6.87
C GLU A 248 -2.17 -15.39 -8.06
N ILE A 249 -0.86 -15.51 -7.87
CA ILE A 249 0.11 -15.38 -8.96
C ILE A 249 0.27 -16.74 -9.64
N PRO A 250 0.21 -16.82 -10.99
CA PRO A 250 0.41 -18.08 -11.70
C PRO A 250 1.76 -18.72 -11.31
N SER A 251 1.76 -20.02 -11.00
CA SER A 251 2.96 -20.73 -10.51
C SER A 251 4.17 -20.61 -11.45
N ALA A 252 3.95 -20.44 -12.75
CA ALA A 252 4.99 -20.17 -13.74
C ALA A 252 5.86 -18.93 -13.44
N PHE A 253 5.31 -17.95 -12.70
CA PHE A 253 6.08 -16.82 -12.19
C PHE A 253 7.05 -17.22 -11.07
N HIS A 254 6.72 -18.24 -10.27
CA HIS A 254 7.52 -18.63 -9.11
C HIS A 254 8.88 -19.20 -9.54
N ASP A 255 8.91 -19.93 -10.65
CA ASP A 255 10.11 -20.62 -11.16
C ASP A 255 11.16 -19.67 -11.75
N VAL A 256 10.75 -18.49 -12.24
CA VAL A 256 11.65 -17.49 -12.83
C VAL A 256 12.17 -16.48 -11.81
N GLN A 257 11.85 -16.65 -10.53
CA GLN A 257 12.00 -15.63 -9.49
C GLN A 257 13.17 -15.77 -8.52
N THR A 258 14.04 -16.76 -8.72
CA THR A 258 15.13 -17.05 -7.80
C THR A 258 16.50 -17.03 -8.47
N TYR A 259 17.51 -16.49 -7.79
CA TYR A 259 18.91 -16.67 -8.18
C TYR A 259 19.34 -18.13 -8.00
N THR A 260 20.08 -18.68 -8.98
CA THR A 260 20.61 -20.06 -8.94
C THR A 260 21.79 -20.22 -7.97
N SER A 261 22.60 -19.18 -7.77
CA SER A 261 23.62 -19.08 -6.72
C SER A 261 24.31 -17.72 -6.79
N GLY A 262 24.53 -17.09 -5.64
CA GLY A 262 25.14 -15.76 -5.54
C GLY A 262 24.09 -14.74 -5.16
N GLY A 263 24.08 -14.36 -3.88
CA GLY A 263 23.19 -13.31 -3.37
C GLY A 263 23.43 -11.96 -4.06
N PHE A 264 22.68 -10.95 -3.62
CA PHE A 264 22.81 -9.59 -4.14
C PHE A 264 24.27 -9.13 -4.26
N GLU A 265 24.70 -8.74 -5.47
CA GLU A 265 26.03 -8.14 -5.69
C GLU A 265 26.26 -6.91 -4.79
N ARG A 266 25.18 -6.24 -4.36
CA ARG A 266 25.24 -5.10 -3.46
C ARG A 266 24.97 -5.51 -2.01
N PRO A 267 25.86 -5.14 -1.06
CA PRO A 267 25.64 -5.42 0.35
C PRO A 267 24.38 -4.70 0.84
N CYS A 268 23.46 -5.48 1.40
CA CYS A 268 22.31 -4.96 2.13
C CYS A 268 22.74 -4.65 3.58
N ARG A 269 22.02 -3.74 4.26
CA ARG A 269 22.29 -3.39 5.67
C ARG A 269 22.23 -4.63 6.58
N ILE A 270 21.32 -5.55 6.27
CA ILE A 270 21.22 -6.88 6.88
C ILE A 270 21.28 -7.87 5.72
N GLN A 271 22.04 -8.96 5.88
CA GLN A 271 22.08 -10.02 4.88
C GLN A 271 20.71 -10.73 4.86
N SER A 272 20.03 -10.69 3.72
CA SER A 272 18.79 -11.44 3.54
C SER A 272 19.09 -12.91 3.24
N THR A 273 18.23 -13.80 3.70
CA THR A 273 18.31 -15.24 3.43
C THR A 273 17.49 -15.66 2.22
N THR A 274 16.72 -14.75 1.61
CA THR A 274 15.92 -15.06 0.42
C THR A 274 16.77 -15.05 -0.85
N ASN A 275 16.45 -15.95 -1.78
CA ASN A 275 17.01 -15.95 -3.13
C ASN A 275 16.10 -15.22 -4.14
N ALA A 276 14.99 -14.62 -3.68
CA ALA A 276 14.02 -13.97 -4.54
C ALA A 276 14.54 -12.64 -5.14
N TYR A 277 14.22 -12.39 -6.41
CA TYR A 277 14.54 -11.13 -7.08
C TYR A 277 13.74 -9.94 -6.47
N PRO A 278 14.41 -8.85 -6.01
CA PRO A 278 13.85 -7.70 -5.29
C PRO A 278 12.69 -6.98 -5.92
N LEU A 279 12.68 -6.93 -7.24
CA LEU A 279 11.74 -6.16 -8.03
C LEU A 279 11.21 -7.00 -9.18
N HIS A 280 11.11 -8.32 -8.97
CA HIS A 280 10.49 -9.16 -9.98
C HIS A 280 8.99 -8.85 -10.10
N SER A 281 8.49 -8.87 -11.31
CA SER A 281 7.12 -8.47 -11.62
C SER A 281 6.06 -9.33 -10.93
N GLY A 282 6.36 -10.59 -10.59
CA GLY A 282 5.41 -11.43 -9.85
C GLY A 282 5.17 -10.94 -8.41
N TRP A 283 6.22 -10.52 -7.69
CA TRP A 283 6.04 -9.92 -6.36
C TRP A 283 5.38 -8.53 -6.43
N LEU A 284 5.74 -7.72 -7.43
CA LEU A 284 5.07 -6.44 -7.68
C LEU A 284 3.60 -6.64 -8.07
N LEU A 285 3.28 -7.73 -8.78
CA LEU A 285 1.91 -8.10 -9.10
C LEU A 285 1.15 -8.61 -7.87
N ALA A 286 1.81 -9.29 -6.92
CA ALA A 286 1.19 -9.65 -5.65
C ALA A 286 0.82 -8.40 -4.83
N ASP A 287 1.68 -7.39 -4.80
CA ASP A 287 1.37 -6.08 -4.19
C ASP A 287 0.24 -5.35 -4.95
N ALA A 288 0.22 -5.44 -6.28
CA ALA A 288 -0.89 -4.92 -7.09
C ALA A 288 -2.22 -5.62 -6.77
N ILE A 289 -2.21 -6.94 -6.58
CA ILE A 289 -3.37 -7.75 -6.19
C ILE A 289 -3.80 -7.42 -4.76
N TYR A 290 -2.88 -7.17 -3.83
CA TYR A 290 -3.23 -6.70 -2.49
C TYR A 290 -4.10 -5.44 -2.57
N ASN A 291 -3.71 -4.49 -3.41
CA ASN A 291 -4.38 -3.19 -3.53
C ASN A 291 -5.67 -3.22 -4.37
N ALA A 292 -5.78 -4.15 -5.32
CA ALA A 292 -6.87 -4.15 -6.30
C ALA A 292 -7.54 -5.51 -6.56
N GLY A 293 -7.25 -6.50 -5.75
CA GLY A 293 -7.83 -7.82 -5.84
C GLY A 293 -7.30 -8.66 -7.01
N PRO A 294 -7.68 -9.94 -7.03
CA PRO A 294 -7.01 -10.97 -7.85
C PRO A 294 -7.21 -10.77 -9.35
N ARG A 295 -8.32 -10.17 -9.78
CA ARG A 295 -8.64 -9.87 -11.20
C ARG A 295 -7.63 -8.94 -11.89
N ILE A 296 -6.67 -8.37 -11.16
CA ILE A 296 -5.54 -7.63 -11.74
C ILE A 296 -4.65 -8.55 -12.59
N VAL A 297 -4.52 -9.83 -12.24
CA VAL A 297 -3.77 -10.79 -13.07
C VAL A 297 -4.37 -10.89 -14.48
N ASP A 298 -5.70 -10.84 -14.58
CA ASP A 298 -6.41 -10.92 -15.86
C ASP A 298 -6.19 -9.68 -16.72
N VAL A 299 -5.99 -8.50 -16.11
CA VAL A 299 -5.64 -7.28 -16.84
C VAL A 299 -4.27 -7.42 -17.49
N VAL A 300 -3.30 -7.99 -16.76
CA VAL A 300 -1.96 -8.26 -17.27
C VAL A 300 -2.01 -9.31 -18.38
N ALA A 301 -2.75 -10.40 -18.17
CA ALA A 301 -2.95 -11.46 -19.16
C ALA A 301 -3.61 -10.93 -20.44
N HIS A 302 -4.67 -10.13 -20.31
CA HIS A 302 -5.36 -9.52 -21.43
C HIS A 302 -4.43 -8.63 -22.27
N TYR A 303 -3.64 -7.78 -21.61
CA TYR A 303 -2.67 -6.92 -22.29
C TYR A 303 -1.64 -7.74 -23.08
N ARG A 304 -1.17 -8.86 -22.50
CA ARG A 304 -0.20 -9.75 -23.12
C ARG A 304 -0.81 -10.82 -24.05
N LYS A 305 -2.13 -10.83 -24.23
CA LYS A 305 -2.88 -11.84 -25.03
C LYS A 305 -2.61 -13.27 -24.58
N LEU A 306 -2.55 -13.49 -23.27
CA LEU A 306 -2.31 -14.80 -22.68
C LEU A 306 -3.64 -15.50 -22.40
N ASP A 307 -3.71 -16.78 -22.74
CA ASP A 307 -4.68 -17.71 -22.17
C ASP A 307 -4.08 -18.44 -20.96
N ARG A 308 -4.88 -19.28 -20.29
CA ARG A 308 -4.43 -20.06 -19.14
C ARG A 308 -3.22 -20.95 -19.43
N ALA A 309 -3.12 -21.53 -20.63
CA ALA A 309 -2.01 -22.40 -21.00
C ALA A 309 -0.70 -21.60 -21.15
N ALA A 310 -0.75 -20.47 -21.86
CA ALA A 310 0.39 -19.57 -22.02
C ALA A 310 0.82 -18.95 -20.68
N ALA A 311 -0.13 -18.54 -19.84
CA ALA A 311 0.17 -17.99 -18.51
C ALA A 311 0.80 -19.02 -17.56
N SER A 312 0.57 -20.31 -17.79
CA SER A 312 1.15 -21.41 -17.01
C SER A 312 2.53 -21.85 -17.52
N ASN A 313 3.06 -21.24 -18.58
CA ASN A 313 4.40 -21.54 -19.10
C ASN A 313 5.45 -20.59 -18.50
N PRO A 314 6.49 -21.07 -17.81
CA PRO A 314 7.56 -20.23 -17.25
C PRO A 314 8.24 -19.32 -18.28
N THR A 315 8.42 -19.77 -19.53
CA THR A 315 9.09 -18.97 -20.57
C THR A 315 8.30 -17.73 -20.97
N THR A 316 6.99 -17.71 -20.72
CA THR A 316 6.14 -16.52 -20.95
C THR A 316 6.58 -15.34 -20.08
N TRP A 317 7.20 -15.61 -18.92
CA TRP A 317 7.48 -14.61 -17.89
C TRP A 317 8.96 -14.24 -17.78
N THR A 318 9.85 -14.90 -18.53
CA THR A 318 11.31 -14.69 -18.44
C THR A 318 11.75 -13.26 -18.79
N GLU A 319 11.00 -12.53 -19.61
CA GLU A 319 11.28 -11.13 -19.98
C GLU A 319 10.15 -10.17 -19.55
N PHE A 320 9.51 -10.43 -18.42
CA PHE A 320 8.45 -9.58 -17.89
C PHE A 320 8.96 -8.71 -16.75
N TYR A 321 9.37 -7.48 -17.07
CA TYR A 321 10.01 -6.56 -16.15
C TYR A 321 9.02 -5.53 -15.55
N PRO A 322 9.40 -4.78 -14.50
CA PRO A 322 8.51 -3.80 -13.86
C PRO A 322 7.87 -2.79 -14.82
N GLN A 323 8.58 -2.39 -15.87
CA GLN A 323 8.06 -1.47 -16.89
C GLN A 323 6.93 -2.09 -17.71
N ASP A 324 7.04 -3.38 -18.04
CA ASP A 324 5.99 -4.11 -18.74
C ASP A 324 4.78 -4.32 -17.84
N LEU A 325 4.99 -4.57 -16.54
CA LEU A 325 3.91 -4.65 -15.56
C LEU A 325 3.15 -3.31 -15.44
N VAL A 326 3.86 -2.19 -15.25
CA VAL A 326 3.23 -0.86 -15.19
C VAL A 326 2.48 -0.55 -16.49
N SER A 327 3.06 -0.90 -17.64
CA SER A 327 2.41 -0.75 -18.94
C SER A 327 1.15 -1.60 -19.05
N ALA A 328 1.21 -2.87 -18.64
CA ALA A 328 0.07 -3.79 -18.69
C ALA A 328 -1.07 -3.31 -17.78
N LEU A 329 -0.76 -2.83 -16.58
CA LEU A 329 -1.74 -2.31 -15.63
C LEU A 329 -2.37 -0.99 -16.10
N TYR A 330 -1.65 -0.14 -16.82
CA TYR A 330 -2.20 1.12 -17.34
C TYR A 330 -3.02 0.93 -18.62
N TRP A 331 -2.49 0.14 -19.56
CA TRP A 331 -3.05 -0.02 -20.90
C TRP A 331 -3.99 -1.20 -21.03
N GLY A 332 -3.97 -2.19 -20.13
CA GLY A 332 -4.83 -3.36 -20.20
C GLY A 332 -6.31 -3.00 -20.29
N GLY A 333 -6.98 -3.61 -21.27
CA GLY A 333 -8.41 -3.46 -21.50
C GLY A 333 -8.81 -2.25 -22.34
N LYS A 334 -9.96 -2.35 -23.00
CA LYS A 334 -10.54 -1.27 -23.80
C LYS A 334 -11.34 -0.34 -22.90
N TYR A 335 -11.08 0.96 -22.96
CA TYR A 335 -11.86 1.92 -22.17
C TYR A 335 -13.25 2.15 -22.78
N ASN A 336 -14.27 2.04 -21.93
CA ASN A 336 -15.66 2.31 -22.25
C ASN A 336 -16.11 3.59 -21.57
N ARG A 337 -16.23 4.65 -22.36
CA ARG A 337 -16.62 5.99 -21.89
C ARG A 337 -18.05 6.06 -21.34
N LYS A 338 -18.94 5.13 -21.70
CA LYS A 338 -20.32 5.13 -21.17
C LYS A 338 -20.34 4.69 -19.71
N THR A 339 -19.45 3.77 -19.34
CA THR A 339 -19.42 3.14 -18.01
C THR A 339 -18.22 3.55 -17.17
N ASP A 340 -17.24 4.26 -17.74
CA ASP A 340 -15.94 4.60 -17.12
C ASP A 340 -15.14 3.34 -16.70
N ARG A 341 -15.25 2.27 -17.49
CA ARG A 341 -14.65 0.96 -17.21
C ARG A 341 -13.67 0.54 -18.29
N LEU A 342 -12.76 -0.36 -17.90
CA LEU A 342 -11.88 -1.09 -18.78
C LEU A 342 -12.49 -2.46 -19.01
N ASP A 343 -12.91 -2.71 -20.25
CA ASP A 343 -13.44 -3.99 -20.69
C ASP A 343 -12.26 -4.88 -21.11
N SER A 344 -12.19 -6.07 -20.55
CA SER A 344 -11.08 -7.03 -20.71
C SER A 344 -11.61 -8.45 -20.85
N ILE A 345 -10.71 -9.38 -21.14
CA ILE A 345 -10.98 -10.82 -21.24
C ILE A 345 -10.05 -11.51 -20.25
N ASP A 346 -10.57 -12.40 -19.41
CA ASP A 346 -9.75 -13.16 -18.48
C ASP A 346 -9.04 -14.35 -19.12
N LEU A 347 -8.22 -15.04 -18.32
CA LEU A 347 -7.43 -16.19 -18.75
C LEU A 347 -8.27 -17.35 -19.30
N ASP A 348 -9.57 -17.40 -18.99
CA ASP A 348 -10.53 -18.40 -19.45
C ASP A 348 -11.34 -17.94 -20.67
N GLY A 349 -11.06 -16.73 -21.20
CA GLY A 349 -11.78 -16.17 -22.34
C GLY A 349 -13.08 -15.46 -21.96
N ASN A 350 -13.39 -15.29 -20.67
CA ASN A 350 -14.63 -14.64 -20.24
C ASN A 350 -14.47 -13.12 -20.18
N PRO A 351 -15.47 -12.36 -20.65
CA PRO A 351 -15.44 -10.91 -20.55
C PRO A 351 -15.58 -10.47 -19.08
N PHE A 352 -14.81 -9.46 -18.70
CA PHE A 352 -14.98 -8.77 -17.43
C PHE A 352 -14.64 -7.29 -17.58
N SER A 353 -15.01 -6.52 -16.57
CA SER A 353 -14.66 -5.10 -16.55
C SER A 353 -14.27 -4.63 -15.17
N MET A 354 -13.41 -3.61 -15.11
CA MET A 354 -13.06 -2.92 -13.88
C MET A 354 -13.03 -1.41 -14.08
N THR A 355 -13.10 -0.62 -13.01
CA THR A 355 -13.01 0.84 -13.12
C THR A 355 -11.61 1.26 -13.56
N TRP A 356 -11.50 2.24 -14.46
CA TRP A 356 -10.19 2.75 -14.88
C TRP A 356 -9.37 3.28 -13.69
N PHE A 357 -10.05 3.96 -12.76
CA PHE A 357 -9.41 4.53 -11.56
C PHE A 357 -8.61 3.48 -10.79
N LYS A 358 -9.16 2.25 -10.65
CA LYS A 358 -8.49 1.16 -9.95
C LYS A 358 -7.18 0.77 -10.64
N SER A 359 -7.22 0.55 -11.95
CA SER A 359 -6.03 0.24 -12.75
C SER A 359 -4.97 1.36 -12.69
N CYS A 360 -5.41 2.62 -12.79
CA CYS A 360 -4.52 3.78 -12.71
C CYS A 360 -3.82 3.86 -11.35
N ILE A 361 -4.55 3.70 -10.24
CA ILE A 361 -3.97 3.78 -8.90
C ILE A 361 -2.95 2.66 -8.68
N VAL A 362 -3.24 1.45 -9.15
CA VAL A 362 -2.38 0.28 -8.94
C VAL A 362 -1.09 0.37 -9.74
N GLN A 363 -1.12 0.79 -11.01
CA GLN A 363 0.12 0.97 -11.76
C GLN A 363 1.00 2.07 -11.15
N ARG A 364 0.38 3.15 -10.63
CA ARG A 364 1.09 4.20 -9.90
C ARG A 364 1.68 3.67 -8.60
N HIS A 365 0.94 2.82 -7.88
CA HIS A 365 1.39 2.16 -6.66
C HIS A 365 2.65 1.34 -6.95
N VAL A 366 2.60 0.42 -7.93
CA VAL A 366 3.74 -0.41 -8.34
C VAL A 366 4.95 0.45 -8.74
N ALA A 367 4.74 1.50 -9.55
CA ALA A 367 5.83 2.38 -9.94
C ALA A 367 6.49 3.07 -8.74
N ARG A 368 5.70 3.48 -7.74
CA ARG A 368 6.22 4.10 -6.51
C ARG A 368 6.94 3.10 -5.61
N VAL A 369 6.43 1.88 -5.46
CA VAL A 369 7.12 0.78 -4.75
C VAL A 369 8.53 0.62 -5.29
N VAL A 370 8.69 0.55 -6.61
CA VAL A 370 9.99 0.50 -7.27
C VAL A 370 10.84 1.75 -6.96
N GLN A 371 10.29 2.95 -7.13
CA GLN A 371 11.02 4.20 -6.89
C GLN A 371 11.47 4.39 -5.42
N TYR A 372 10.73 3.85 -4.45
CA TYR A 372 11.10 3.95 -3.04
C TYR A 372 12.31 3.11 -2.67
N VAL A 373 12.59 2.05 -3.45
CA VAL A 373 13.66 1.10 -3.17
C VAL A 373 14.79 1.16 -4.19
N THR A 374 14.67 1.99 -5.23
CA THR A 374 15.79 2.33 -6.12
C THR A 374 16.65 3.46 -5.55
N LEU A 375 17.90 3.49 -6.02
CA LEU A 375 18.83 4.57 -5.65
C LEU A 375 18.34 5.93 -6.19
N PRO A 376 18.59 7.03 -5.45
CA PRO A 376 18.38 8.36 -5.97
C PRO A 376 19.05 8.55 -7.35
N GLY A 377 18.34 9.16 -8.29
CA GLY A 377 18.84 9.39 -9.66
C GLY A 377 18.62 8.22 -10.63
N TYR A 378 18.14 7.06 -10.16
CA TYR A 378 17.78 5.92 -10.99
C TYR A 378 16.26 5.71 -10.99
N ASP A 379 15.62 6.07 -12.11
CA ASP A 379 14.21 5.80 -12.35
C ASP A 379 14.09 4.51 -13.18
N LEU A 380 13.98 3.36 -12.52
CA LEU A 380 13.75 2.10 -13.24
C LEU A 380 12.40 2.10 -13.95
N VAL A 381 11.36 2.61 -13.29
CA VAL A 381 10.02 2.75 -13.88
C VAL A 381 9.36 4.02 -13.40
N ARG A 382 8.53 4.62 -14.26
CA ARG A 382 7.69 5.76 -13.94
C ARG A 382 6.23 5.39 -14.16
N SER A 383 5.38 6.00 -13.38
CA SER A 383 3.93 5.85 -13.54
C SER A 383 3.49 6.55 -14.83
N LEU A 384 2.53 5.97 -15.54
CA LEU A 384 2.18 6.38 -16.92
C LEU A 384 1.13 7.49 -16.97
N GLU A 385 0.50 7.83 -15.85
CA GLU A 385 -0.44 8.94 -15.73
C GLU A 385 0.25 10.32 -15.75
N ASP A 386 1.55 10.36 -15.42
CA ASP A 386 2.37 11.58 -15.35
C ASP A 386 1.63 12.76 -14.69
N LYS A 387 1.55 13.92 -15.37
CA LYS A 387 0.88 15.12 -14.88
C LYS A 387 -0.64 14.99 -14.72
N ASN A 388 -1.26 14.01 -15.35
CA ASN A 388 -2.72 13.85 -15.32
C ASN A 388 -3.19 13.24 -14.00
N GLY A 389 -2.33 12.47 -13.32
CA GLY A 389 -2.67 11.79 -12.08
C GLY A 389 -3.75 10.71 -12.26
N CYS A 390 -4.14 10.10 -11.15
CA CYS A 390 -5.26 9.16 -11.09
C CYS A 390 -6.37 9.80 -10.25
N ALA A 391 -7.50 10.12 -10.89
CA ALA A 391 -8.65 10.76 -10.24
C ALA A 391 -9.93 9.98 -10.54
N LYS A 392 -10.87 9.92 -9.60
CA LYS A 392 -12.18 9.32 -9.88
C LYS A 392 -12.92 10.19 -10.91
N SER A 393 -13.60 9.56 -11.86
CA SER A 393 -14.58 10.24 -12.71
C SER A 393 -15.81 10.65 -11.89
N THR A 394 -16.54 11.66 -12.35
CA THR A 394 -17.73 12.20 -11.67
C THR A 394 -19.00 11.71 -12.36
N PHE A 395 -19.97 11.23 -11.58
CA PHE A 395 -21.25 10.73 -12.05
C PHE A 395 -22.40 11.51 -11.42
N ASP A 396 -23.55 11.55 -12.09
CA ASP A 396 -24.80 12.06 -11.51
C ASP A 396 -25.43 11.05 -10.53
N SER A 397 -26.56 11.42 -9.92
CA SER A 397 -27.31 10.56 -8.99
C SER A 397 -27.86 9.29 -9.65
N GLU A 398 -28.03 9.32 -10.96
CA GLU A 398 -28.55 8.23 -11.79
C GLU A 398 -27.42 7.31 -12.30
N GLY A 399 -26.15 7.66 -12.06
CA GLY A 399 -24.97 6.90 -12.43
C GLY A 399 -24.44 7.19 -13.83
N HIS A 400 -24.88 8.25 -14.50
CA HIS A 400 -24.32 8.70 -15.78
C HIS A 400 -23.06 9.52 -15.57
N LEU A 401 -22.09 9.31 -16.47
CA LEU A 401 -20.81 10.01 -16.44
C LEU A 401 -20.97 11.50 -16.79
N ILE A 402 -20.74 12.38 -15.82
CA ILE A 402 -20.70 13.84 -16.01
C ILE A 402 -19.32 14.27 -16.54
N LYS A 403 -18.25 13.78 -15.89
CA LYS A 403 -16.87 14.18 -16.20
C LYS A 403 -15.94 12.98 -16.11
N SER A 404 -15.31 12.65 -17.24
CA SER A 404 -14.24 11.65 -17.32
C SER A 404 -12.95 12.22 -16.75
N SER A 405 -12.35 11.52 -15.80
CA SER A 405 -10.98 11.79 -15.33
C SER A 405 -9.93 11.00 -16.12
N VAL A 406 -10.35 10.19 -17.08
CA VAL A 406 -9.46 9.38 -17.93
C VAL A 406 -8.76 10.26 -18.98
N PRO A 407 -7.43 10.21 -19.13
CA PRO A 407 -6.70 10.96 -20.16
C PRO A 407 -7.17 10.64 -21.60
N LEU A 408 -7.16 11.63 -22.48
CA LEU A 408 -7.69 11.49 -23.85
C LEU A 408 -6.97 10.40 -24.65
N GLU A 409 -5.65 10.26 -24.50
CA GLU A 409 -4.89 9.17 -25.13
C GLU A 409 -5.39 7.80 -24.67
N ARG A 410 -5.74 7.67 -23.39
CA ARG A 410 -6.25 6.42 -22.84
C ARG A 410 -7.66 6.12 -23.32
N GLN A 411 -8.50 7.15 -23.51
CA GLN A 411 -9.84 6.99 -24.06
C GLN A 411 -9.84 6.53 -25.52
N ARG A 412 -8.80 6.89 -26.28
CA ARG A 412 -8.65 6.54 -27.71
C ARG A 412 -7.94 5.20 -27.92
N SER A 413 -7.26 4.68 -26.90
CA SER A 413 -6.53 3.42 -26.98
C SER A 413 -7.49 2.24 -27.09
N SER A 414 -7.12 1.26 -27.94
CA SER A 414 -7.76 -0.05 -28.02
C SER A 414 -7.49 -0.93 -26.80
N GLY A 415 -6.64 -0.48 -25.86
CA GLY A 415 -6.16 -1.28 -24.73
C GLY A 415 -4.85 -2.02 -25.00
N GLN A 416 -4.16 -1.68 -26.09
CA GLN A 416 -2.89 -2.26 -26.50
C GLN A 416 -1.97 -1.14 -27.00
N ILE A 417 -0.68 -1.21 -26.66
CA ILE A 417 0.35 -0.46 -27.39
C ILE A 417 0.98 -1.44 -28.38
N SER A 418 0.91 -1.11 -29.67
CA SER A 418 1.68 -1.83 -30.71
C SER A 418 3.17 -1.70 -30.37
N ALA A 419 3.92 -2.80 -30.41
CA ALA A 419 5.33 -2.89 -29.99
C ALA A 419 6.34 -1.94 -30.70
N GLY A 420 5.89 -0.95 -31.48
CA GLY A 420 6.71 0.01 -32.22
C GLY A 420 6.63 1.47 -31.75
N SER A 421 5.99 1.78 -30.62
CA SER A 421 5.92 3.17 -30.10
C SER A 421 6.56 3.30 -28.72
N ARG A 422 7.85 2.96 -28.63
CA ARG A 422 8.72 3.32 -27.50
C ARG A 422 9.51 4.58 -27.83
#